data_AF-A0A382XFK4-F1
#
_entry.id   AF-A0A382XFK4-F1
#
_cell.length_a   1.000
_cell.length_b   1.000
_cell.length_c   1.000
_cell.angle_alpha   90.00
_cell.angle_beta   90.00
_cell.angle_gamma   90.00
#
_symmetry.space_group_name_H-M   'P 1'
#
loop_
_entity.id
_entity.type
_entity.pdbx_description
1 polymer ?
#
loop_
_entity_poly.entity_id
_entity_poly.type
_entity_poly.pdbx_seq_one_letter_code
_entity_poly.pdbx_strand_id
1 'polypeptide(L)'
;MLGLIILVGFLQSWNVALSILCFCLISAVMTMGANIQWGYAGLINFGIMGYTALGGLAAVLVSVPPVKEAWQVGGSSMILCVFIIAIIVFSTRFILKKLEKSNKRAYAIAFVIIAGLVLLRLISAPAIESIEAVSPATTGFLGGMGLPILFSWIVG
;
A
#
# COMPACT_ATOMS: atom_id res chain seq x y z
N MET A 1 21.36 -16.12 -11.92
CA MET A 1 20.15 -15.75 -11.17
C MET A 1 19.15 -16.91 -11.08
N LEU A 2 18.72 -17.51 -12.21
CA LEU A 2 17.83 -18.68 -12.23
C LEU A 2 18.28 -19.85 -11.33
N GLY A 3 19.57 -20.21 -11.35
CA GLY A 3 20.10 -21.27 -10.48
C GLY A 3 19.98 -20.97 -8.97
N LEU A 4 20.05 -19.70 -8.56
CA LEU A 4 19.85 -19.28 -7.17
C LEU A 4 18.38 -19.38 -6.76
N ILE A 5 17.45 -19.05 -7.66
CA ILE A 5 16.00 -19.17 -7.40
C ILE A 5 15.62 -20.64 -7.23
N ILE A 6 16.16 -21.52 -8.07
CA ILE A 6 15.95 -22.97 -7.96
C ILE A 6 16.50 -23.48 -6.62
N LEU A 7 17.68 -23.03 -6.20
CA LEU A 7 18.27 -23.38 -4.92
C LEU A 7 17.39 -22.94 -3.73
N VAL A 8 16.82 -21.73 -3.78
CA VAL A 8 15.85 -21.23 -2.77
C VAL A 8 14.58 -22.08 -2.75
N GLY A 9 14.13 -22.58 -3.90
CA GLY A 9 13.00 -23.51 -4.00
C GLY A 9 13.24 -24.81 -3.23
N PHE A 10 14.47 -25.34 -3.29
CA PHE A 10 14.86 -26.55 -2.56
C PHE A 10 15.19 -26.32 -1.08
N LEU A 11 15.82 -25.18 -0.74
CA LEU A 11 16.31 -24.92 0.63
C LEU A 11 15.29 -24.22 1.54
N GLN A 12 14.39 -23.42 0.98
CA GLN A 12 13.40 -22.67 1.76
C GLN A 12 11.98 -23.11 1.41
N SER A 13 11.47 -22.69 0.25
CA SER A 13 10.18 -23.13 -0.27
C SER A 13 10.01 -22.66 -1.71
N TRP A 14 9.22 -23.41 -2.47
CA TRP A 14 8.80 -23.01 -3.82
C TRP A 14 7.98 -21.72 -3.82
N ASN A 15 7.23 -21.43 -2.76
CA ASN A 15 6.47 -20.19 -2.64
C ASN A 15 7.40 -18.97 -2.54
N VAL A 16 8.41 -19.03 -1.66
CA VAL A 16 9.41 -17.95 -1.52
C VAL A 16 10.20 -17.76 -2.82
N ALA A 17 10.59 -18.85 -3.48
CA ALA A 17 11.27 -18.78 -4.78
C ALA A 17 10.40 -18.10 -5.86
N LEU A 18 9.10 -18.41 -5.90
CA LEU A 18 8.16 -17.81 -6.83
C LEU A 18 7.92 -16.32 -6.53
N SER A 19 7.81 -15.94 -5.26
CA SER A 19 7.71 -14.53 -4.85
C SER A 19 8.96 -13.74 -5.25
N ILE A 20 10.17 -14.30 -5.05
CA ILE A 20 11.44 -13.67 -5.47
C ILE A 20 11.46 -13.49 -6.99
N LEU A 21 11.02 -14.50 -7.74
CA LEU A 21 10.92 -14.40 -9.20
C LEU A 21 9.96 -13.29 -9.63
N CYS A 22 8.78 -13.20 -9.01
CA CYS A 22 7.81 -12.13 -9.24
C CYS A 22 8.42 -10.73 -8.96
N PHE A 23 9.11 -10.55 -7.84
CA PHE A 23 9.78 -9.29 -7.54
C PHE A 23 10.87 -8.93 -8.56
N CYS A 24 11.62 -9.91 -9.04
CA CYS A 24 12.63 -9.70 -10.08
C CYS A 24 12.01 -9.26 -11.41
N LEU A 25 10.88 -9.85 -11.81
CA LEU A 25 10.15 -9.48 -13.02
C LEU A 25 9.57 -8.06 -12.91
N ILE A 26 8.94 -7.73 -11.77
CA ILE A 26 8.43 -6.38 -11.50
C ILE A 26 9.57 -5.36 -11.57
N SER A 27 10.69 -5.63 -10.91
CA SER A 27 11.87 -4.76 -10.92
C SER A 27 12.48 -4.58 -12.31
N ALA A 28 12.50 -5.63 -13.13
CA ALA A 28 12.97 -5.56 -14.51
C ALA A 28 12.07 -4.64 -15.36
N VAL A 29 10.75 -4.78 -15.24
CA VAL A 29 9.78 -3.91 -15.93
C VAL A 29 9.91 -2.46 -15.44
N MET A 30 10.03 -2.25 -14.12
CA MET A 30 10.21 -0.92 -13.53
C MET A 30 11.51 -0.25 -14.02
N THR A 31 12.62 -1.00 -14.08
CA THR A 31 13.91 -0.51 -14.56
C THR A 31 13.86 -0.20 -16.05
N MET A 32 13.17 -1.01 -16.85
CA MET A 32 12.95 -0.75 -18.27
C MET A 32 12.14 0.54 -18.48
N GLY A 33 11.06 0.74 -17.71
CA GLY A 33 10.29 1.98 -17.73
C GLY A 33 11.12 3.21 -17.36
N ALA A 34 11.95 3.11 -16.31
CA ALA A 34 12.86 4.17 -15.90
C ALA A 34 13.95 4.46 -16.97
N ASN A 35 14.53 3.44 -17.59
CA ASN A 35 15.51 3.60 -18.67
C ASN A 35 14.90 4.23 -19.92
N ILE A 36 13.65 3.94 -20.25
CA ILE A 36 12.97 4.57 -21.39
C ILE A 36 12.69 6.05 -21.08
N GLN A 37 12.24 6.36 -19.87
CA GLN A 37 11.92 7.74 -19.48
C GLN A 37 13.17 8.61 -19.29
N TRP A 38 14.25 8.06 -18.73
CA TRP A 38 15.50 8.79 -18.53
C TRP A 38 16.41 8.78 -19.76
N GLY A 39 16.55 7.62 -20.41
CA GLY A 39 17.49 7.41 -21.51
C GLY A 39 17.06 8.00 -22.86
N TYR A 40 15.75 8.10 -23.14
CA TYR A 40 15.27 8.69 -24.40
C TYR A 40 14.66 10.09 -24.27
N ALA A 41 14.04 10.43 -23.13
CA ALA A 41 13.37 11.71 -22.94
C ALA A 41 14.14 12.71 -22.04
N GLY A 42 15.19 12.27 -21.34
CA GLY A 42 16.04 13.14 -20.50
C GLY A 42 15.31 13.81 -19.31
N LEU A 43 14.05 13.45 -19.05
CA LEU A 43 13.19 14.05 -18.04
C LEU A 43 13.01 13.08 -16.88
N ILE A 44 13.28 13.56 -15.66
CA ILE A 44 13.03 12.80 -14.43
C ILE A 44 11.51 12.64 -14.27
N ASN A 45 11.02 11.41 -14.45
CA ASN A 45 9.60 11.13 -14.58
C ASN A 45 9.06 10.17 -13.50
N PHE A 46 9.47 10.41 -12.25
CA PHE A 46 8.86 9.73 -11.09
C PHE A 46 7.36 9.99 -10.98
N GLY A 47 6.89 11.14 -11.49
CA GLY A 47 5.48 11.51 -11.51
C GLY A 47 4.62 10.53 -12.32
N ILE A 48 4.96 10.27 -13.59
CA ILE A 48 4.13 9.40 -14.44
C ILE A 48 4.17 7.96 -13.94
N MET A 49 5.31 7.48 -13.43
CA MET A 49 5.37 6.15 -12.81
C MET A 49 4.48 6.07 -11.57
N GLY A 50 4.48 7.10 -10.72
CA GLY A 50 3.60 7.19 -9.55
C GLY A 50 2.12 7.21 -9.95
N TYR A 51 1.73 8.01 -10.93
CA TYR A 51 0.36 8.05 -11.45
C TYR A 51 -0.05 6.75 -12.13
N THR A 52 0.87 6.05 -12.80
CA THR A 52 0.60 4.73 -13.38
C THR A 52 0.35 3.69 -12.28
N ALA A 53 1.13 3.71 -11.20
CA ALA A 53 0.92 2.83 -10.06
C ALA A 53 -0.42 3.12 -9.35
N LEU A 54 -0.76 4.41 -9.19
CA LEU A 54 -2.06 4.83 -8.66
C LEU A 54 -3.23 4.38 -9.55
N GLY A 55 -3.10 4.50 -10.87
CA GLY A 55 -4.10 4.03 -11.83
C GLY A 55 -4.27 2.50 -11.79
N GLY A 56 -3.16 1.75 -11.67
CA GLY A 56 -3.20 0.29 -11.46
C GLY A 56 -3.90 -0.09 -10.16
N LEU A 57 -3.63 0.62 -9.07
CA LEU A 57 -4.28 0.42 -7.77
C LEU A 57 -5.78 0.76 -7.83
N ALA A 58 -6.17 1.83 -8.52
CA ALA A 58 -7.57 2.19 -8.75
C ALA A 58 -8.31 1.10 -9.53
N ALA A 59 -7.70 0.53 -10.56
CA ALA A 59 -8.29 -0.59 -11.30
C ALA A 59 -8.54 -1.81 -10.40
N VAL A 60 -7.58 -2.17 -9.55
CA VAL A 60 -7.71 -3.28 -8.60
C VAL A 60 -8.81 -3.00 -7.56
N LEU A 61 -8.78 -1.83 -6.93
CA LEU A 61 -9.74 -1.45 -5.89
C LEU A 61 -11.18 -1.33 -6.41
N VAL A 62 -11.39 -0.96 -7.68
CA VAL A 62 -12.73 -0.83 -8.25
C VAL A 62 -13.23 -2.17 -8.81
N SER A 63 -12.41 -2.87 -9.58
CA SER A 63 -12.90 -3.99 -10.41
C SER A 63 -12.80 -5.38 -9.78
N VAL A 64 -11.87 -5.59 -8.85
CA VAL A 64 -11.68 -6.91 -8.24
C VAL A 64 -12.81 -7.16 -7.23
N PRO A 65 -13.46 -8.33 -7.22
CA PRO A 65 -14.48 -8.64 -6.22
C PRO A 65 -13.90 -8.65 -4.80
N PRO A 66 -14.69 -8.29 -3.78
CA PRO A 66 -14.23 -8.29 -2.40
C PRO A 66 -13.99 -9.73 -1.89
N VAL A 67 -12.87 -9.93 -1.19
CA VAL A 67 -12.51 -11.23 -0.61
C VAL A 67 -13.16 -11.32 0.77
N LYS A 68 -14.29 -12.01 0.87
CA LYS A 68 -15.09 -12.11 2.11
C LYS A 68 -14.29 -12.67 3.29
N GLU A 69 -13.40 -13.64 3.03
CA GLU A 69 -12.56 -14.28 4.04
C GLU A 69 -11.54 -13.30 4.64
N ALA A 70 -10.86 -12.49 3.81
CA ALA A 70 -9.96 -11.44 4.26
C ALA A 70 -10.68 -10.34 5.06
N TRP A 71 -11.92 -10.00 4.67
CA TRP A 71 -12.76 -9.05 5.39
C TRP A 71 -13.19 -9.52 6.77
N GLN A 72 -13.45 -10.82 6.95
CA GLN A 72 -13.80 -11.38 8.25
C GLN A 72 -12.64 -11.32 9.24
N VAL A 73 -11.40 -11.52 8.75
CA VAL A 73 -10.22 -11.62 9.60
C VAL A 73 -9.64 -10.24 9.94
N GLY A 74 -9.59 -9.30 8.99
CA GLY A 74 -8.92 -8.00 9.20
C GLY A 74 -9.76 -6.77 8.86
N GLY A 75 -10.99 -6.92 8.35
CA GLY A 75 -11.81 -5.80 7.88
C GLY A 75 -12.19 -4.80 8.98
N SER A 76 -12.53 -5.28 10.18
CA SER A 76 -12.89 -4.43 11.33
C SER A 76 -11.71 -3.57 11.80
N SER A 77 -10.51 -4.16 11.88
CA SER A 77 -9.27 -3.47 12.25
C SER A 77 -8.87 -2.43 11.20
N MET A 78 -9.13 -2.68 9.91
CA MET A 78 -8.86 -1.70 8.85
C MET A 78 -9.82 -0.51 8.88
N ILE A 79 -11.11 -0.75 9.16
CA ILE A 79 -12.06 0.34 9.39
C ILE A 79 -11.61 1.20 10.58
N LEU A 80 -11.16 0.56 11.66
CA LEU A 80 -10.64 1.25 12.84
C LEU A 80 -9.41 2.12 12.49
N CYS A 81 -8.50 1.63 11.64
CA CYS A 81 -7.38 2.42 11.14
C CYS A 81 -7.83 3.68 10.39
N VAL A 82 -8.87 3.59 9.55
CA VAL A 82 -9.45 4.76 8.86
C VAL A 82 -9.97 5.79 9.86
N PHE A 83 -10.63 5.36 10.93
CA PHE A 83 -11.07 6.25 12.00
C PHE A 83 -9.90 6.92 12.73
N ILE A 84 -8.81 6.19 12.99
CA ILE A 84 -7.60 6.77 13.61
C ILE A 84 -7.01 7.85 12.71
N ILE A 85 -6.91 7.61 11.40
CA ILE A 85 -6.44 8.61 10.44
C ILE A 85 -7.34 9.85 10.49
N ALA A 86 -8.66 9.67 10.49
CA ALA A 86 -9.61 10.79 10.58
C ALA A 86 -9.42 11.59 11.89
N ILE A 87 -9.19 10.91 13.03
CA ILE A 87 -8.89 11.54 14.32
C ILE A 87 -7.58 12.33 14.28
N ILE A 88 -6.52 11.79 13.67
CA ILE A 88 -5.23 12.49 13.53
C ILE A 88 -5.43 13.79 12.72
N VAL A 89 -6.14 13.71 11.60
CA VAL A 89 -6.43 14.88 10.75
C VAL A 89 -7.25 15.92 11.51
N PHE A 90 -8.30 15.49 12.21
CA PHE A 90 -9.16 16.40 12.97
C PHE A 90 -8.42 17.06 14.14
N SER A 91 -7.67 16.28 14.92
CA SER A 91 -6.84 16.79 16.02
C SER A 91 -5.78 17.78 15.53
N THR A 92 -5.13 17.48 14.40
CA THR A 92 -4.17 18.38 13.78
C THR A 92 -4.83 19.69 13.36
N ARG A 93 -6.01 19.61 12.72
CA ARG A 93 -6.77 20.80 12.31
C ARG A 93 -7.25 21.62 13.52
N PHE A 94 -7.65 20.96 14.59
CA PHE A 94 -8.06 21.60 15.84
C PHE A 94 -6.91 22.36 16.49
N ILE A 95 -5.72 21.75 16.55
CA ILE A 95 -4.49 22.39 17.03
C ILE A 95 -4.14 23.60 16.17
N LEU A 96 -4.22 23.47 14.85
CA LEU A 96 -3.95 24.59 13.92
C LEU A 96 -4.92 25.76 14.10
N LYS A 97 -6.20 25.48 14.41
CA LYS A 97 -7.21 26.53 14.65
C LYS A 97 -7.06 27.20 16.03
N LYS A 98 -6.70 26.45 17.06
CA LYS A 98 -6.75 26.93 18.45
C LYS A 98 -5.43 27.51 18.96
N LEU A 99 -4.30 27.16 18.34
CA LEU A 99 -2.97 27.62 18.74
C LEU A 99 -2.36 28.56 17.70
N GLU A 100 -1.86 29.69 18.18
CA GLU A 100 -1.09 30.64 17.37
C GLU A 100 0.22 30.03 16.84
N LYS A 101 0.82 30.67 15.83
CA LYS A 101 2.11 30.25 15.25
C LYS A 101 3.20 30.31 16.33
N SER A 102 3.54 29.16 16.90
CA SER A 102 4.60 29.01 17.92
C SER A 102 5.27 27.64 17.82
N ASN A 103 6.49 27.53 18.33
CA ASN A 103 7.23 26.26 18.43
C ASN A 103 6.44 25.22 19.23
N LYS A 104 5.67 25.62 20.25
CA LYS A 104 4.80 24.72 21.02
C LYS A 104 3.73 24.05 20.16
N ARG A 105 3.21 24.75 19.15
CA ARG A 105 2.24 24.20 18.19
C ARG A 105 2.87 23.14 17.29
N ALA A 106 4.11 23.37 16.84
CA ALA A 106 4.85 22.41 16.03
C ALA A 106 5.12 21.12 16.81
N TYR A 107 5.56 21.23 18.08
CA TYR A 107 5.75 20.07 18.95
C TYR A 107 4.44 19.31 19.23
N ALA A 108 3.32 20.02 19.44
CA ALA A 108 2.02 19.39 19.63
C ALA A 108 1.55 18.63 18.39
N ILE A 109 1.70 19.20 17.19
CA ILE A 109 1.35 18.52 15.93
C ILE A 109 2.26 17.29 15.72
N ALA A 110 3.57 17.44 15.92
CA ALA A 110 4.51 16.33 15.80
C ALA A 110 4.16 15.20 16.76
N PHE A 111 3.80 15.50 18.01
CA PHE A 111 3.36 14.52 18.98
C PHE A 111 2.09 13.78 18.53
N VAL A 112 1.08 14.49 18.06
CA VAL A 112 -0.18 13.88 17.55
C VAL A 112 0.09 12.95 16.36
N ILE A 113 0.93 13.37 15.43
CA ILE A 113 1.27 12.56 14.25
C ILE A 113 2.06 11.32 14.68
N ILE A 114 3.10 11.47 15.50
CA ILE A 114 3.94 10.35 15.94
C ILE A 114 3.12 9.35 16.77
N ALA A 115 2.35 9.82 17.75
CA ALA A 115 1.49 8.96 18.56
C ALA A 115 0.43 8.25 17.70
N GLY A 116 -0.17 8.97 16.76
CA GLY A 116 -1.13 8.43 15.80
C GLY A 116 -0.53 7.35 14.89
N LEU A 117 0.70 7.56 14.39
CA LEU A 117 1.42 6.57 13.58
C LEU A 117 1.77 5.32 14.36
N VAL A 118 2.18 5.45 15.62
CA VAL A 118 2.45 4.30 16.50
C VAL A 118 1.17 3.50 16.74
N LEU A 119 0.07 4.16 17.09
CA LEU A 119 -1.24 3.51 17.26
C LEU A 119 -1.71 2.81 15.99
N LEU A 120 -1.59 3.48 14.84
CA LEU A 120 -1.91 2.89 13.54
C LEU A 120 -1.11 1.62 13.32
N ARG A 121 0.21 1.65 13.53
CA ARG A 121 1.08 0.50 13.30
C ARG A 121 0.74 -0.68 14.20
N LEU A 122 0.40 -0.45 15.46
CA LEU A 122 0.04 -1.51 16.41
C LEU A 122 -1.26 -2.25 16.02
N ILE A 123 -2.18 -1.54 15.35
CA ILE A 123 -3.48 -2.10 14.96
C ILE A 123 -3.41 -2.65 13.52
N SER A 124 -2.69 -1.97 12.62
CA SER A 124 -2.60 -2.33 11.22
C SER A 124 -1.65 -3.51 10.99
N ALA A 125 -0.51 -3.58 11.67
CA ALA A 125 0.45 -4.67 11.47
C ALA A 125 -0.16 -6.07 11.68
N PRO A 126 -0.82 -6.39 12.81
CA PRO A 126 -1.44 -7.71 12.99
C PRO A 126 -2.61 -7.94 12.03
N ALA A 127 -3.33 -6.87 11.65
CA ALA A 127 -4.43 -6.98 10.70
C ALA A 127 -3.94 -7.30 9.27
N ILE A 128 -2.84 -6.68 8.83
CA ILE A 128 -2.22 -6.96 7.52
C ILE A 128 -1.70 -8.40 7.48
N GLU A 129 -0.93 -8.83 8.48
CA GLU A 129 -0.43 -10.21 8.54
C GLU A 129 -1.57 -11.22 8.52
N SER A 130 -2.66 -10.95 9.23
CA SER A 130 -3.82 -11.84 9.24
C SER A 130 -4.59 -11.85 7.92
N ILE A 131 -4.64 -10.73 7.19
CA ILE A 131 -5.23 -10.64 5.84
C ILE A 131 -4.36 -11.37 4.80
N GLU A 132 -3.04 -11.14 4.85
CA GLU A 132 -2.08 -11.75 3.92
C GLU A 132 -1.94 -13.26 4.14
N ALA A 133 -2.22 -13.74 5.36
CA ALA A 133 -2.31 -15.17 5.67
C ALA A 133 -3.51 -15.87 5.03
N VAL A 134 -4.54 -15.13 4.59
CA VAL A 134 -5.72 -15.70 3.90
C VAL A 134 -5.36 -15.99 2.44
N SER A 135 -5.03 -17.25 2.17
CA SER A 135 -4.63 -17.76 0.84
C SER A 135 -3.55 -16.88 0.18
N PRO A 136 -2.30 -16.90 0.70
CA PRO A 136 -1.22 -16.00 0.29
C PRO A 136 -0.90 -16.04 -1.21
N ALA A 137 -1.22 -17.16 -1.88
CA ALA A 137 -0.94 -17.38 -3.29
C ALA A 137 -2.01 -16.80 -4.24
N THR A 138 -3.22 -16.50 -3.76
CA THR A 138 -4.36 -16.12 -4.61
C THR A 138 -5.12 -14.88 -4.14
N THR A 139 -5.20 -14.62 -2.83
CA THR A 139 -6.00 -13.51 -2.26
C THR A 139 -5.32 -12.81 -1.07
N GLY A 140 -4.01 -12.52 -1.19
CA GLY A 140 -3.24 -11.78 -0.16
C GLY A 140 -3.60 -10.29 -0.02
N PHE A 141 -4.86 -9.90 -0.25
CA PHE A 141 -5.38 -8.54 -0.07
C PHE A 141 -6.90 -8.56 0.11
N LEU A 142 -7.48 -7.47 0.62
CA LEU A 142 -8.92 -7.37 0.93
C LEU A 142 -9.87 -7.47 -0.28
N GLY A 143 -9.34 -7.41 -1.50
CA GLY A 143 -10.11 -7.25 -2.73
C GLY A 143 -10.52 -5.79 -3.01
N GLY A 144 -11.36 -5.62 -4.01
CA GLY A 144 -11.93 -4.32 -4.41
C GLY A 144 -13.45 -4.28 -4.25
N MET A 145 -14.09 -3.34 -4.95
CA MET A 145 -15.53 -3.10 -4.93
C MET A 145 -16.32 -4.01 -5.90
N GLY A 146 -15.65 -4.74 -6.78
CA GLY A 146 -16.28 -5.62 -7.79
C GLY A 146 -17.12 -4.89 -8.84
N LEU A 147 -16.88 -3.59 -9.07
CA LEU A 147 -17.59 -2.75 -10.03
C LEU A 147 -17.01 -2.89 -11.44
N PRO A 148 -17.77 -2.52 -12.50
CA PRO A 148 -17.21 -2.47 -13.85
C PRO A 148 -15.94 -1.62 -13.93
N ILE A 149 -14.93 -2.10 -14.66
CA ILE A 149 -13.63 -1.42 -14.83
C ILE A 149 -13.76 0.03 -15.35
N LEU A 150 -14.85 0.35 -16.06
CA LEU A 150 -15.12 1.71 -16.53
C LEU A 150 -15.14 2.74 -15.39
N PHE A 151 -15.55 2.35 -14.18
CA PHE A 151 -15.55 3.25 -13.03
C PHE A 151 -14.14 3.53 -12.48
N SER A 152 -13.13 2.71 -12.80
CA SER A 152 -11.77 2.96 -12.34
C SER A 152 -11.15 4.19 -12.98
N TRP A 153 -11.64 4.59 -14.16
CA TRP A 153 -11.17 5.76 -14.91
C TRP A 153 -11.55 7.09 -14.26
N ILE A 154 -12.55 7.08 -13.38
CA ILE A 154 -12.95 8.27 -12.60
C ILE A 154 -12.06 8.40 -11.35
N VAL A 155 -11.54 7.28 -10.85
CA VAL A 155 -10.82 7.18 -9.58
C VAL A 155 -9.31 7.37 -9.75
N GLY A 156 -8.74 6.87 -10.87
CA GLY A 156 -7.30 6.96 -11.19
C GLY A 156 -7.02 7.95 -12.31
#